data_AF-A0A537KNC1-F1
#
_entry.id   AF-A0A537KNC1-F1
#
_cell.length_a   1.000
_cell.length_b   1.000
_cell.length_c   1.000
_cell.angle_alpha   90.00
_cell.angle_beta   90.00
_cell.angle_gamma   90.00
#
_symmetry.space_group_name_H-M   'P 1'
#
loop_
_entity.id
_entity.type
_entity.pdbx_description
1 polymer ?
#
loop_
_entity_poly.entity_id
_entity_poly.type
_entity_poly.pdbx_seq_one_letter_code
_entity_poly.pdbx_strand_id
1 'polypeptide(L)'
;RRAGNALRGEVLHVDTFGNLITNIPAGELGRDGTVIRLTVGRRRARAAAARTYGDVARGDIAVVPGSDGLLEIAVREGSAAEHFAAGRATRVRMEMRAPQGSSPTRTAARPSG
;
A
#
# COMPACT_ATOMS: atom_id res chain seq x y z
N ARG A 1 -14.69 -1.57 -5.81
CA ARG A 1 -15.77 -2.35 -5.14
C ARG A 1 -15.20 -3.07 -3.92
N ARG A 2 -15.83 -2.91 -2.76
CA ARG A 2 -15.53 -3.66 -1.53
C ARG A 2 -16.34 -4.97 -1.46
N ALA A 3 -15.74 -6.04 -0.96
CA ALA A 3 -16.38 -7.31 -0.64
C ALA A 3 -15.72 -7.92 0.59
N GLY A 4 -16.38 -7.85 1.76
CA GLY A 4 -15.79 -8.26 3.03
C GLY A 4 -14.53 -7.44 3.36
N ASN A 5 -13.40 -8.12 3.53
CA ASN A 5 -12.09 -7.51 3.77
C ASN A 5 -11.28 -7.27 2.48
N ALA A 6 -11.89 -7.41 1.30
CA ALA A 6 -11.21 -7.24 0.03
C ALA A 6 -11.71 -5.99 -0.71
N LEU A 7 -10.78 -5.20 -1.23
CA LEU A 7 -11.02 -4.14 -2.20
C LEU A 7 -10.61 -4.62 -3.58
N ARG A 8 -11.38 -4.24 -4.60
CA ARG A 8 -11.10 -4.50 -6.00
C ARG A 8 -11.22 -3.22 -6.80
N GLY A 9 -10.26 -3.01 -7.67
CA GLY A 9 -10.19 -1.87 -8.57
C GLY A 9 -9.19 -2.12 -9.69
N GLU A 10 -8.78 -1.05 -10.34
CA GLU A 10 -7.85 -1.05 -11.46
C GLU A 10 -6.97 0.20 -11.40
N VAL A 11 -5.80 0.11 -12.01
CA VAL A 11 -4.89 1.25 -12.19
C VAL A 11 -5.50 2.21 -13.21
N LEU A 12 -5.73 3.46 -12.81
CA LEU A 12 -6.16 4.54 -13.69
C LEU A 12 -4.99 5.12 -14.50
N HIS A 13 -3.86 5.36 -13.84
CA HIS A 13 -2.62 5.78 -14.49
C HIS A 13 -1.41 5.50 -13.59
N VAL A 14 -0.22 5.76 -14.12
CA VAL A 14 1.06 5.71 -13.42
C VAL A 14 1.58 7.16 -13.34
N ASP A 15 1.97 7.64 -12.16
CA ASP A 15 2.60 8.97 -12.05
C ASP A 15 4.07 8.96 -12.52
N THR A 16 4.71 10.14 -12.50
CA THR A 16 6.11 10.31 -12.90
C THR A 16 7.10 9.53 -12.03
N PHE A 17 6.75 9.21 -10.78
CA PHE A 17 7.59 8.44 -9.86
C PHE A 17 7.39 6.92 -9.99
N GLY A 18 6.40 6.49 -10.75
CA GLY A 18 6.06 5.08 -10.93
C GLY A 18 5.02 4.56 -9.92
N ASN A 19 4.33 5.42 -9.19
CA ASN A 19 3.22 5.02 -8.33
C ASN A 19 2.00 4.65 -9.17
N LEU A 20 1.23 3.68 -8.70
CA LEU A 20 0.00 3.24 -9.36
C LEU A 20 -1.20 3.92 -8.72
N ILE A 21 -1.84 4.83 -9.46
CA ILE A 21 -3.05 5.51 -9.02
C ILE A 21 -4.23 4.62 -9.39
N THR A 22 -5.05 4.26 -8.42
CA THR A 22 -6.14 3.29 -8.60
C THR A 22 -7.51 3.97 -8.63
N ASN A 23 -8.54 3.30 -9.14
CA ASN A 23 -9.93 3.76 -9.03
C ASN A 23 -10.60 3.40 -7.70
N ILE A 24 -9.81 3.09 -6.67
CA ILE A 24 -10.32 2.71 -5.35
C ILE A 24 -10.37 3.98 -4.48
N PRO A 25 -11.52 4.34 -3.88
CA PRO A 25 -11.61 5.53 -3.03
C PRO A 25 -10.71 5.44 -1.79
N ALA A 26 -10.11 6.56 -1.40
CA ALA A 26 -9.22 6.66 -0.24
C ALA A 26 -9.90 6.23 1.08
N GLY A 27 -11.20 6.53 1.24
CA GLY A 27 -11.99 6.15 2.41
C GLY A 27 -12.19 4.64 2.61
N GLU A 28 -11.82 3.82 1.62
CA GLU A 28 -11.86 2.36 1.74
C GLU A 28 -10.61 1.77 2.43
N LEU A 29 -9.56 2.58 2.60
CA LEU A 29 -8.32 2.13 3.23
C LEU A 29 -8.57 1.69 4.67
N GLY A 30 -7.86 0.64 5.08
CA GLY A 30 -7.80 0.24 6.49
C GLY A 30 -7.10 1.30 7.35
N ARG A 31 -7.01 1.01 8.65
CA ARG A 31 -6.24 1.85 9.59
C ARG A 31 -4.75 1.85 9.21
N ASP A 32 -4.04 2.91 9.57
CA ASP A 32 -2.59 2.99 9.45
C ASP A 32 -1.90 1.74 10.04
N GLY A 33 -0.91 1.20 9.35
CA GLY A 33 -0.23 -0.05 9.68
C GLY A 33 -1.00 -1.34 9.35
N THR A 34 -2.21 -1.26 8.77
CA THR A 34 -2.96 -2.46 8.34
C THR A 34 -2.16 -3.22 7.28
N VAL A 35 -1.94 -4.52 7.50
CA VAL A 35 -1.26 -5.37 6.52
C VAL A 35 -2.21 -5.69 5.37
N ILE A 36 -1.76 -5.42 4.15
CA ILE A 36 -2.51 -5.67 2.93
C ILE A 36 -1.80 -6.77 2.15
N ARG A 37 -2.54 -7.85 1.82
CA ARG A 37 -2.11 -8.76 0.76
C ARG A 37 -2.53 -8.16 -0.57
N LEU A 38 -1.56 -7.57 -1.25
CA LEU A 38 -1.76 -6.83 -2.49
C LEU A 38 -1.56 -7.76 -3.69
N THR A 39 -2.47 -7.69 -4.65
CA THR A 39 -2.35 -8.33 -5.96
C THR A 39 -2.54 -7.27 -7.04
N VAL A 40 -1.55 -7.11 -7.90
CA VAL A 40 -1.61 -6.22 -9.07
C VAL A 40 -1.31 -7.05 -10.31
N GLY A 41 -2.29 -7.16 -11.20
CA GLY A 41 -2.25 -8.07 -12.34
C GLY A 41 -2.02 -9.52 -11.88
N ARG A 42 -0.85 -10.07 -12.23
CA ARG A 42 -0.44 -11.44 -11.85
C ARG A 42 0.51 -11.49 -10.66
N ARG A 43 1.04 -10.35 -10.21
CA ARG A 43 2.04 -10.27 -9.14
C ARG A 43 1.37 -10.04 -7.79
N ARG A 44 1.94 -10.62 -6.74
CA ARG A 44 1.44 -10.53 -5.38
C ARG A 44 2.56 -10.04 -4.47
N ALA A 45 2.23 -9.17 -3.54
CA ALA A 45 3.16 -8.66 -2.56
C ALA A 45 2.46 -8.35 -1.23
N ARG A 46 3.27 -8.17 -0.19
CA ARG A 46 2.81 -7.59 1.08
C ARG A 46 2.96 -6.08 0.99
N ALA A 47 1.93 -5.36 1.41
CA ALA A 47 1.92 -3.91 1.53
C ALA A 47 1.38 -3.50 2.90
N ALA A 48 1.60 -2.25 3.29
CA ALA A 48 0.99 -1.66 4.46
C ALA A 48 0.09 -0.50 4.05
N ALA A 49 -1.08 -0.38 4.69
CA ALA A 49 -1.81 0.87 4.70
C ALA A 49 -0.97 1.90 5.47
N ALA A 50 -0.72 3.05 4.86
CA ALA A 50 0.06 4.12 5.46
C ALA A 50 -0.60 5.48 5.19
N ARG A 51 -0.31 6.47 6.01
CA ARG A 51 -0.75 7.86 5.74
C ARG A 51 0.16 8.53 4.73
N THR A 52 1.44 8.21 4.77
CA THR A 52 2.44 8.67 3.82
C THR A 52 3.34 7.52 3.40
N TYR A 53 3.98 7.63 2.24
CA TYR A 53 4.97 6.65 1.80
C TYR A 53 6.21 6.57 2.72
N GLY A 54 6.46 7.56 3.58
CA GLY A 54 7.56 7.57 4.54
C GLY A 54 7.35 6.68 5.77
N ASP A 55 6.14 6.17 5.98
CA ASP A 55 5.79 5.36 7.15
C ASP A 55 6.19 3.86 6.97
N VAL A 56 6.72 3.49 5.81
CA VAL A 56 7.22 2.12 5.52
C VAL A 56 8.74 2.11 5.30
N ALA A 57 9.36 0.95 5.52
CA ALA A 57 10.79 0.79 5.30
C ALA A 57 11.16 0.98 3.82
N ARG A 58 12.43 1.33 3.56
CA ARG A 58 12.96 1.42 2.20
C ARG A 58 12.74 0.12 1.44
N GLY A 59 12.17 0.21 0.23
CA GLY A 59 11.84 -0.94 -0.61
C GLY A 59 10.49 -1.60 -0.32
N ASP A 60 9.82 -1.25 0.79
CA ASP A 60 8.48 -1.77 1.09
C ASP A 60 7.41 -1.04 0.28
N ILE A 61 6.25 -1.71 0.14
CA ILE A 61 5.10 -1.19 -0.57
C ILE A 61 4.13 -0.53 0.41
N ALA A 62 3.80 0.73 0.15
CA ALA A 62 2.78 1.48 0.84
C ALA A 62 1.51 1.59 -0.02
N VAL A 63 0.35 1.47 0.60
CA VAL A 63 -0.92 1.92 0.03
C VAL A 63 -1.35 3.16 0.80
N VAL A 64 -1.42 4.29 0.11
CA VAL A 64 -1.65 5.61 0.72
C VAL A 64 -2.88 6.29 0.12
N PRO A 65 -3.57 7.15 0.87
CA PRO A 65 -4.60 8.03 0.31
C PRO A 65 -3.93 9.15 -0.50
N GLY A 66 -4.16 9.17 -1.80
CA GLY A 66 -3.73 10.22 -2.72
C GLY A 66 -4.53 11.51 -2.56
N SER A 67 -3.99 12.62 -3.07
CA SER A 67 -4.63 13.94 -2.99
C SER A 67 -5.97 14.00 -3.73
N ASP A 68 -6.15 13.18 -4.75
CA ASP A 68 -7.36 13.12 -5.57
C ASP A 68 -8.49 12.27 -4.94
N GLY A 69 -8.31 11.85 -3.68
CA GLY A 69 -9.29 11.03 -2.96
C GLY A 69 -9.28 9.56 -3.38
N LEU A 70 -8.23 9.11 -4.06
CA LEU A 70 -8.05 7.75 -4.56
C LEU A 70 -6.86 7.07 -3.87
N LEU A 71 -6.81 5.74 -3.88
CA LEU A 71 -5.68 5.00 -3.34
C LEU A 71 -4.54 4.92 -4.34
N GLU A 72 -3.34 5.15 -3.83
CA GLU A 72 -2.08 5.01 -4.54
C GLU A 72 -1.30 3.83 -4.00
N ILE A 73 -0.62 3.10 -4.89
CA ILE A 73 0.34 2.05 -4.52
C ILE A 73 1.72 2.59 -4.85
N ALA A 74 2.56 2.73 -3.83
CA ALA A 74 3.91 3.25 -3.92
C ALA A 74 4.93 2.22 -3.42
N VAL A 75 6.13 2.21 -3.99
CA VAL A 75 7.31 1.50 -3.44
C VAL A 75 8.23 2.57 -2.87
N ARG A 76 8.58 2.48 -1.58
CA ARG A 76 9.46 3.47 -0.96
C ARG A 76 10.85 3.42 -1.62
N GLU A 77 11.21 4.50 -2.32
CA GLU A 77 12.44 4.62 -3.11
C GLU A 77 12.51 3.65 -4.32
N GLY A 78 11.36 3.37 -4.94
CA GLY A 78 11.29 2.60 -6.17
C GLY A 78 10.02 2.86 -6.96
N SER A 79 9.89 2.18 -8.11
CA SER A 79 8.71 2.26 -8.97
C SER A 79 7.76 1.10 -8.72
N ALA A 80 6.51 1.39 -8.33
CA ALA A 80 5.48 0.37 -8.20
C ALA A 80 5.10 -0.22 -9.57
N ALA A 81 5.11 0.59 -10.63
CA ALA A 81 4.88 0.14 -12.00
C ALA A 81 5.90 -0.91 -12.45
N GLU A 82 7.18 -0.70 -12.16
CA GLU A 82 8.24 -1.67 -12.46
C GLU A 82 8.13 -2.91 -11.55
N HIS A 83 7.94 -2.71 -10.24
CA HIS A 83 7.80 -3.79 -9.27
C HIS A 83 6.65 -4.74 -9.64
N PHE A 84 5.52 -4.20 -10.11
CA PHE A 84 4.35 -4.99 -10.49
C PHE A 84 4.29 -5.33 -11.98
N ALA A 85 5.18 -4.78 -12.82
CA ALA A 85 5.05 -4.78 -14.27
C ALA A 85 3.63 -4.40 -14.70
N ALA A 86 3.15 -3.27 -14.17
CA ALA A 86 1.76 -2.84 -14.24
C ALA A 86 1.64 -1.43 -14.82
N GLY A 87 0.58 -1.22 -15.58
CA GLY A 87 0.19 0.09 -16.13
C GLY A 87 -1.31 0.30 -16.05
N ARG A 88 -1.82 1.30 -16.77
CA ARG A 88 -3.26 1.59 -16.86
C ARG A 88 -4.09 0.34 -17.18
N ALA A 89 -5.30 0.27 -16.61
CA ALA A 89 -6.24 -0.85 -16.66
C ALA A 89 -5.76 -2.17 -16.01
N THR A 90 -4.60 -2.18 -15.34
CA THR A 90 -4.16 -3.36 -14.59
C THR A 90 -5.06 -3.57 -13.38
N ARG A 91 -5.61 -4.77 -13.22
CA ARG A 91 -6.47 -5.11 -12.09
C ARG A 91 -5.72 -5.09 -10.76
N VAL A 92 -6.37 -4.55 -9.73
CA VAL A 92 -5.88 -4.43 -8.37
C VAL A 92 -6.84 -5.14 -7.42
N ARG A 93 -6.30 -5.95 -6.52
CA ARG A 93 -7.01 -6.55 -5.39
C ARG A 93 -6.21 -6.36 -4.11
N MET A 94 -6.85 -5.80 -3.09
CA MET A 94 -6.27 -5.58 -1.77
C MET A 94 -7.04 -6.41 -0.76
N GLU A 95 -6.40 -7.33 -0.06
CA GLU A 95 -7.04 -8.05 1.07
C GLU A 95 -6.46 -7.52 2.38
N MET A 96 -7.29 -6.81 3.14
CA MET A 96 -6.95 -6.30 4.45
C MET A 96 -6.87 -7.46 5.44
N ARG A 97 -5.72 -7.61 6.09
CA ARG A 97 -5.53 -8.49 7.23
C ARG A 97 -5.63 -7.64 8.48
N ALA A 98 -6.45 -8.07 9.43
CA ALA A 98 -6.41 -7.47 10.77
C ALA A 98 -4.95 -7.48 11.25
N PRO A 99 -4.47 -6.42 11.90
CA PRO A 99 -3.17 -6.47 12.56
C PRO A 99 -3.23 -7.63 13.56
N GLN A 100 -2.52 -8.72 13.26
CA GLN A 100 -2.17 -9.71 14.27
C GLN A 100 -1.30 -8.94 15.26
N GLY A 101 -1.80 -8.74 16.47
CA GLY A 101 -1.25 -7.78 17.43
C GLY A 101 0.26 -7.72 17.42
N SER A 102 0.82 -6.58 17.01
CA SER A 102 2.20 -6.26 17.33
C SER A 102 2.21 -5.94 18.82
N SER A 103 2.77 -6.85 19.63
CA SER A 103 3.42 -6.43 20.87
C SER A 103 4.28 -5.20 20.55
N PRO A 104 4.32 -4.17 21.43
CA PRO A 104 5.14 -3.01 21.17
C PRO A 104 6.58 -3.49 21.01
N THR A 105 7.18 -3.21 19.85
CA THR A 105 8.63 -3.32 19.68
C THR A 105 9.22 -2.37 20.71
N ARG A 106 9.61 -2.93 21.85
CA ARG A 106 10.46 -2.31 22.84
C ARG A 106 11.80 -2.08 22.14
N THR A 107 11.96 -0.91 21.52
CA THR A 107 13.28 -0.37 21.23
C THR A 107 13.94 -0.11 22.58
N ALA A 108 14.76 -1.07 23.00
CA ALA A 108 15.68 -0.94 24.10
C ALA A 108 16.94 -0.19 23.65
N ALA A 109 17.54 0.49 24.64
CA ALA A 109 18.86 1.11 24.68
C ALA A 109 19.01 2.45 23.94
N ARG A 110 19.49 3.52 24.58
CA ARG A 110 20.64 3.57 25.51
C ARG A 110 20.44 4.62 26.64
N PRO A 111 20.92 4.39 27.87
CA PRO A 111 21.13 5.46 28.84
C PRO A 111 22.50 6.11 28.56
N SER A 112 22.53 7.45 28.53
CA SER A 112 23.77 8.22 28.62
C SER A 112 24.14 8.32 30.09
N GLY A 113 25.28 7.71 30.45
CA GLY A 113 26.06 8.12 31.62
C GLY A 113 26.90 9.35 31.29
#